data_AF-A0A3M0DZT8-F1
#
_entry.id   AF-A0A3M0DZT8-F1
#
_cell.length_a   1.000
_cell.length_b   1.000
_cell.length_c   1.000
_cell.angle_alpha   90.00
_cell.angle_beta   90.00
_cell.angle_gamma   90.00
#
_symmetry.space_group_name_H-M   'P 1'
#
loop_
_entity.id
_entity.type
_entity.pdbx_description
1 polymer ?
#
loop_
_entity_poly.entity_id
_entity_poly.type
_entity_poly.pdbx_seq_one_letter_code
_entity_poly.pdbx_strand_id
1 'polypeptide(L)' 'MPTITVNVDGNRKERMENHPEINWSEVTRQVIQEKIEALEVMDELTGESELTESDVQELADSINERGRKRVDEGSV' A
#
# COMPACT_ATOMS: atom_id res chain seq x y z
N MET A 1 21.09 6.89 10.74
CA MET A 1 20.10 6.05 10.02
C MET A 1 19.54 5.04 11.02
N PRO A 2 18.22 4.92 11.21
CA PRO A 2 17.65 3.89 12.06
C PRO A 2 17.98 2.50 11.49
N THR A 3 18.28 1.54 12.36
CA THR A 3 18.64 0.17 11.98
C THR A 3 17.65 -0.80 12.61
N ILE A 4 17.14 -1.73 11.81
CA ILE A 4 16.25 -2.80 12.25
C ILE A 4 16.99 -4.12 12.06
N THR A 5 17.06 -4.93 13.13
CA THR A 5 17.62 -6.29 13.08
C THR A 5 16.47 -7.28 13.09
N VAL A 6 16.44 -8.17 12.10
CA VAL A 6 15.40 -9.21 11.99
C VAL A 6 16.01 -10.55 12.37
N ASN A 7 15.43 -11.20 13.38
CA ASN A 7 15.76 -12.57 13.73
C ASN A 7 14.89 -13.53 12.91
N VAL A 8 15.53 -14.54 12.33
CA VAL A 8 14.85 -15.62 11.59
C VAL A 8 15.22 -16.96 12.20
N ASP A 9 14.31 -17.93 12.14
CA ASP A 9 14.61 -19.30 12.55
C ASP A 9 15.63 -19.97 11.62
N GLY A 10 16.24 -21.06 12.11
CA GLY A 10 17.32 -21.75 11.40
C GLY A 10 16.91 -22.28 10.03
N ASN A 11 15.66 -22.75 9.86
CA ASN A 11 15.19 -23.25 8.56
C ASN A 11 15.06 -22.12 7.53
N ARG A 12 14.51 -20.96 7.95
CA ARG A 12 14.46 -19.78 7.07
C ARG A 12 15.85 -19.28 6.71
N LYS A 13 16.76 -19.22 7.69
CA LYS A 13 18.14 -18.80 7.46
C LYS A 13 18.83 -19.68 6.41
N GLU A 14 18.72 -21.00 6.52
CA GLU A 14 19.31 -21.93 5.55
C GLU A 14 18.75 -21.70 4.14
N ARG A 15 17.43 -21.51 4.02
CA ARG A 15 16.79 -21.18 2.74
C ARG A 15 17.25 -19.84 2.16
N MET A 16 17.50 -18.84 3.01
CA MET A 16 18.01 -17.54 2.59
C MET A 16 19.47 -17.64 2.12
N GLU A 17 20.29 -18.42 2.82
CA GLU A 17 21.70 -18.66 2.46
C GLU A 17 21.85 -19.44 1.15
N ASN A 18 20.88 -20.29 0.80
CA ASN A 18 20.81 -20.96 -0.51
C ASN A 18 20.52 -20.01 -1.69
N HIS A 19 20.09 -18.78 -1.42
CA HIS A 19 19.84 -17.73 -2.42
C HIS A 19 20.69 -16.47 -2.12
N PRO A 20 22.04 -16.57 -2.25
CA PRO A 20 22.94 -15.47 -1.95
C PRO A 20 22.83 -14.29 -2.94
N GLU A 21 22.22 -14.51 -4.10
CA GLU A 21 21.94 -13.48 -5.12
C GLU A 21 20.90 -12.45 -4.66
N ILE A 22 20.11 -12.77 -3.62
CA ILE A 22 19.05 -11.92 -3.11
C ILE A 22 19.58 -11.01 -2.00
N ASN A 23 19.41 -9.69 -2.15
CA ASN A 23 19.65 -8.74 -1.07
C ASN A 23 18.47 -8.74 -0.09
N TRP A 24 18.51 -9.65 0.88
CA TRP A 24 17.45 -9.81 1.89
C TRP A 24 17.16 -8.56 2.71
N SER A 25 18.14 -7.65 2.88
CA SER A 25 17.91 -6.37 3.58
C SER A 25 16.99 -5.45 2.78
N GLU A 26 17.08 -5.47 1.46
CA GLU A 26 16.23 -4.68 0.58
C GLU A 26 14.83 -5.28 0.46
N VAL A 27 14.74 -6.61 0.35
CA VAL A 27 13.44 -7.31 0.41
C VAL A 27 12.70 -6.98 1.70
N THR A 28 13.39 -6.99 2.83
CA THR A 28 12.80 -6.63 4.12
C THR A 28 12.33 -5.18 4.15
N ARG A 29 13.10 -4.25 3.56
CA ARG A 29 12.73 -2.84 3.46
C ARG A 29 11.43 -2.64 2.67
N GLN A 30 11.31 -3.30 1.53
CA GLN A 30 10.13 -3.22 0.67
C GLN A 30 8.88 -3.76 1.38
N VAL A 31 8.98 -4.93 2.01
CA VAL A 31 7.87 -5.53 2.75
C VAL A 31 7.40 -4.63 3.91
N ILE A 32 8.33 -3.99 4.63
CA ILE A 32 7.98 -3.04 5.70
C ILE A 32 7.28 -1.81 5.11
N GLN A 33 7.80 -1.25 4.01
CA GLN A 33 7.21 -0.08 3.34
C GLN A 33 5.78 -0.37 2.88
N GLU A 34 5.58 -1.47 2.15
CA GLU A 34 4.26 -1.90 1.68
C GLU A 34 3.28 -2.10 2.84
N LYS A 35 3.75 -2.65 3.96
CA LYS A 35 2.90 -2.87 5.13
C LYS A 35 2.52 -1.56 5.82
N ILE A 36 3.43 -0.58 5.87
CA ILE A 36 3.14 0.75 6.41
C ILE A 36 2.10 1.45 5.52
N GLU A 37 2.31 1.50 4.21
CA GLU A 37 1.36 2.11 3.27
C GLU A 37 -0.03 1.48 3.36
N ALA A 38 -0.09 0.14 3.46
CA ALA A 38 -1.36 -0.56 3.64
C ALA A 38 -2.06 -0.21 4.95
N LEU A 39 -1.31 -0.01 6.04
CA LEU A 39 -1.86 0.41 7.33
C LEU A 39 -2.31 1.88 7.28
N GLU A 40 -1.56 2.75 6.63
CA GLU A 40 -1.94 4.16 6.46
C GLU A 40 -3.23 4.31 5.64
N VAL A 41 -3.39 3.53 4.56
CA VAL A 41 -4.65 3.49 3.80
C VAL A 41 -5.79 2.93 4.64
N MET A 42 -5.54 1.89 5.46
CA MET A 42 -6.57 1.39 6.39
C MET A 42 -6.92 2.43 7.46
N ASP A 43 -5.95 3.15 7.99
CA ASP A 43 -6.16 4.21 8.99
C ASP A 43 -6.84 5.44 8.38
N GLU A 44 -6.64 5.75 7.11
CA GLU A 44 -7.43 6.75 6.37
C GLU A 44 -8.89 6.28 6.26
N LEU A 45 -9.10 5.07 5.75
CA LEU A 45 -10.44 4.48 5.57
C LEU A 45 -11.19 4.24 6.89
N THR A 46 -10.49 4.02 8.00
CA THR A 46 -11.10 3.70 9.31
C THR A 46 -11.05 4.86 10.31
N GLY A 47 -10.07 5.76 10.18
CA GLY A 47 -9.91 6.99 10.95
C GLY A 47 -10.89 8.09 10.54
N GLU A 48 -11.41 8.05 9.31
CA GLU A 48 -12.57 8.82 8.87
C GLU A 48 -13.90 8.16 9.26
N SER A 49 -14.01 7.48 10.40
CA SER A 49 -15.34 7.15 10.97
C SER A 49 -16.05 8.36 11.59
N GLU A 50 -16.00 9.50 10.91
CA GLU A 50 -17.12 10.42 10.68
C GLU A 50 -17.11 10.85 9.19
N LEU A 51 -17.09 9.90 8.26
CA LEU A 51 -17.52 10.14 6.87
C LEU A 51 -18.96 10.63 6.96
N THR A 52 -19.14 11.94 6.84
CA THR A 52 -20.46 12.54 6.79
C THR A 52 -21.11 12.21 5.45
N GLU A 53 -22.43 12.26 5.35
CA GLU A 53 -23.13 12.03 4.07
C GLU A 53 -22.58 12.92 2.93
N SER A 54 -22.00 14.08 3.26
CA SER A 54 -21.28 14.95 2.33
C SER A 54 -20.01 14.34 1.75
N ASP A 55 -19.20 13.63 2.53
CA ASP A 55 -17.91 13.11 2.06
C ASP A 55 -18.11 11.93 1.08
N VAL A 56 -19.13 11.11 1.34
CA VAL A 56 -19.57 10.06 0.42
C VAL A 56 -20.12 10.65 -0.87
N GLN A 57 -20.85 11.77 -0.78
CA GLN A 57 -21.40 12.46 -1.94
C GLN A 57 -20.29 13.10 -2.79
N GLU A 58 -19.29 13.74 -2.18
CA GLU A 58 -18.13 14.30 -2.90
C GLU A 58 -17.30 13.22 -3.59
N LEU A 59 -17.14 12.04 -2.97
CA LEU A 59 -16.44 10.92 -3.59
C LEU A 59 -17.24 10.35 -4.78
N ALA A 60 -18.56 10.21 -4.64
CA ALA A 60 -19.44 9.77 -5.72
C ALA A 60 -19.45 10.75 -6.90
N ASP A 61 -19.46 12.06 -6.62
CA ASP A 61 -19.45 13.10 -7.64
C ASP A 61 -18.09 13.18 -8.36
N SER A 62 -16.98 13.01 -7.64
CA SER A 62 -15.62 12.93 -8.22
C SER A 62 -15.45 11.71 -9.13
N ILE A 63 -16.00 10.56 -8.74
CA ILE A 63 -15.98 9.34 -9.57
C ILE A 63 -16.84 9.52 -10.82
N ASN A 64 -18.04 10.11 -10.70
CA ASN A 64 -18.91 10.39 -11.83
C ASN A 64 -18.29 11.40 -12.80
N GLU A 65 -17.64 12.45 -12.30
CA GLU A 65 -16.97 13.46 -13.13
C GLU A 65 -15.78 12.86 -13.90
N ARG A 66 -14.93 12.08 -13.22
CA ARG A 66 -13.80 11.38 -13.86
C ARG A 66 -14.26 10.33 -14.86
N GLY A 67 -15.35 9.63 -14.55
CA GLY A 67 -16.00 8.69 -15.46
C GLY A 67 -16.47 9.40 -16.73
N ARG A 68 -17.21 10.50 -16.57
CA ARG A 68 -17.77 11.30 -17.68
C ARG A 68 -16.69 11.88 -18.60
N LYS A 69 -15.61 12.40 -18.03
CA LYS A 69 -14.48 12.97 -18.79
C LYS A 69 -13.81 11.93 -19.70
N ARG A 70 -13.72 10.67 -19.24
CA ARG A 70 -13.18 9.56 -20.05
C ARG A 70 -14.12 9.10 -21.17
N VAL A 71 -15.44 9.30 -21.05
CA VAL A 71 -16.40 8.96 -22.12
C VAL A 71 -16.41 10.04 -23.21
N ASP A 72 -16.25 11.31 -22.85
CA ASP A 72 -16.14 12.43 -23.80
C ASP A 72 -14.84 12.40 -24.62
N GLU A 73 -13.70 12.05 -24.01
CA GLU A 73 -12.40 11.95 -24.71
C GLU A 73 -12.27 10.71 -25.62
N GLY A 74 -13.20 9.74 -25.51
CA GLY A 74 -13.25 8.53 -26.34
C GLY A 74 -14.20 8.60 -27.55
N SER A 75 -14.89 9.74 -27.74
CA SER A 75 -15.80 9.96 -28.88
C SER A 75 -15.27 11.07 -29.80
N VAL A 76 -14.07 10.91 -30.34
CA VAL A 76 -13.58 11.64 -31.54
C VAL A 76 -12.88 10.67 -32.47
#